data_AF-A0AAF5I115-F1
#
_entry.id   AF-A0AAF5I115-F1
#
_cell.length_a   1.000
_cell.length_b   1.000
_cell.length_c   1.000
_cell.angle_alpha   90.00
_cell.angle_beta   90.00
_cell.angle_gamma   90.00
#
_symmetry.space_group_name_H-M   'P 1'
#
loop_
_entity.id
_entity.type
_entity.pdbx_description
1 polymer ?
#
loop_
_entity_poly.entity_id
_entity_poly.type
_entity_poly.pdbx_seq_one_letter_code
_entity_poly.pdbx_strand_id
1 'polypeptide(L)'
;MLLEDLDVRSPRRRRYLCDISNVDKLSRPKNVASTWHTREDNEKFFDKLGTDTFTIATGLCILKCGSKGLLGYEEFRGIAVFAKDFVHRCNFIRIYHITTFELLYEIEL
;
A
#
# COMPACT_ATOMS: atom_id res chain seq x y z
N MET A 1 -46.79 -19.87 -12.90
CA MET A 1 -46.18 -20.72 -11.86
C MET A 1 -44.84 -21.18 -12.40
N LEU A 2 -43.82 -20.32 -12.30
CA LEU A 2 -42.40 -20.61 -12.51
C LEU A 2 -41.68 -19.56 -11.63
N LEU A 3 -41.25 -20.01 -10.46
CA LEU A 3 -40.16 -19.41 -9.68
C LEU A 3 -38.85 -19.67 -10.45
N GLU A 4 -37.78 -18.95 -10.10
CA GLU A 4 -36.41 -18.98 -10.69
C GLU A 4 -36.27 -17.89 -11.78
N ASP A 5 -35.54 -16.78 -11.63
CA ASP A 5 -34.35 -16.46 -10.85
C ASP A 5 -34.50 -15.10 -10.16
N LEU A 6 -34.58 -15.11 -8.82
CA LEU A 6 -34.19 -13.94 -8.05
C LEU A 6 -32.66 -13.88 -8.09
N ASP A 7 -32.13 -13.09 -9.03
CA ASP A 7 -30.73 -12.66 -9.09
C ASP A 7 -30.45 -11.78 -7.85
N VAL A 8 -30.36 -12.42 -6.68
CA VAL A 8 -29.95 -11.83 -5.41
C VAL A 8 -28.43 -11.64 -5.47
N ARG A 9 -27.98 -10.75 -6.35
CA ARG A 9 -26.60 -10.23 -6.28
C ARG A 9 -26.49 -9.46 -4.97
N SER A 10 -25.70 -10.02 -4.07
CA SER A 10 -25.41 -9.44 -2.76
C SER A 10 -25.08 -7.94 -2.89
N PRO A 11 -25.72 -7.05 -2.10
CA PRO A 11 -25.38 -5.63 -2.07
C PRO A 11 -23.95 -5.33 -1.56
N ARG A 12 -23.13 -6.37 -1.29
CA ARG A 12 -21.90 -6.27 -0.50
C ARG A 12 -20.59 -6.33 -1.28
N ARG A 13 -20.61 -6.26 -2.61
CA ARG A 13 -19.41 -5.94 -3.40
C ARG A 13 -19.70 -4.78 -4.33
N ARG A 14 -19.77 -3.57 -3.78
CA ARG A 14 -19.43 -2.37 -4.57
C ARG A 14 -17.98 -2.57 -5.02
N ARG A 15 -17.78 -3.17 -6.19
CA ARG A 15 -16.52 -3.06 -6.92
C ARG A 15 -16.36 -1.57 -7.20
N TYR A 16 -15.63 -0.88 -6.34
CA TYR A 16 -15.14 0.45 -6.64
C TYR A 16 -14.22 0.28 -7.86
N LEU A 17 -14.81 0.39 -9.05
CA LEU A 17 -14.08 0.66 -10.28
C LEU A 17 -13.53 2.07 -10.11
N CYS A 18 -12.36 2.16 -9.48
CA CYS A 18 -11.59 3.40 -9.48
C CYS A 18 -11.22 3.65 -10.95
N ASP A 19 -11.93 4.59 -11.57
CA ASP A 19 -11.65 5.06 -12.91
C ASP A 19 -10.31 5.81 -12.87
N ILE A 20 -9.28 5.12 -13.36
CA ILE A 20 -7.91 5.60 -13.43
C ILE A 20 -7.51 5.96 -14.86
N SER A 21 -8.47 6.03 -15.79
CA SER A 21 -8.20 6.37 -17.20
C SER A 21 -7.55 7.75 -17.38
N ASN A 22 -7.60 8.61 -16.36
CA ASN A 22 -6.91 9.90 -16.31
C ASN A 22 -5.61 9.90 -15.48
N VAL A 23 -5.16 8.74 -15.00
CA VAL A 23 -3.94 8.56 -14.20
C VAL A 23 -2.78 8.08 -15.07
N ASP A 24 -2.78 8.44 -16.36
CA ASP A 24 -1.62 8.29 -17.25
C ASP A 24 -0.45 9.22 -16.87
N LYS A 25 -0.62 10.04 -15.84
CA LYS A 25 0.46 10.82 -15.24
C LYS A 25 0.91 10.12 -13.97
N LEU A 26 2.22 9.85 -13.89
CA LEU A 26 2.94 9.50 -12.66
C LEU A 26 2.40 10.35 -11.51
N SER A 27 1.51 9.77 -10.72
CA SER A 27 0.90 10.37 -9.55
C SER A 27 1.86 10.18 -8.38
N ARG A 28 3.12 10.57 -8.61
CA ARG A 28 4.12 10.66 -7.57
C ARG A 28 3.67 11.80 -6.66
N PRO A 29 3.49 11.55 -5.34
CA PRO A 29 3.21 12.62 -4.40
C PRO A 29 4.26 13.74 -4.56
N LYS A 30 3.88 15.00 -4.30
CA LYS A 30 4.86 16.10 -4.36
C LYS A 30 6.07 15.75 -3.50
N ASN A 31 7.25 15.72 -4.11
CA ASN A 31 8.48 15.46 -3.37
C ASN A 31 8.84 16.68 -2.50
N VAL A 32 8.43 16.62 -1.24
CA VAL A 32 8.65 17.66 -0.22
C VAL A 32 9.47 17.05 0.90
N ALA A 33 10.56 17.70 1.27
CA ALA A 33 11.37 17.28 2.41
C ALA A 33 10.55 17.37 3.71
N SER A 34 10.81 16.46 4.64
CA SER A 34 10.22 16.45 5.98
C SER A 34 11.31 16.56 7.04
N THR A 35 10.91 16.58 8.31
CA THR A 35 11.84 16.47 9.44
C THR A 35 12.63 15.15 9.46
N TRP A 36 12.18 14.13 8.75
CA TRP A 36 12.77 12.79 8.76
C TRP A 36 13.54 12.47 7.48
N HIS A 37 13.16 13.06 6.36
CA HIS A 37 13.66 12.69 5.03
C HIS A 37 13.92 13.91 4.16
N THR A 38 15.09 13.91 3.53
CA THR A 38 15.43 14.87 2.47
C THR A 38 14.63 14.56 1.20
N ARG A 39 14.70 15.46 0.21
CA ARG A 39 14.09 15.20 -1.10
C ARG A 39 14.77 14.03 -1.82
N GLU A 40 16.08 13.88 -1.65
CA GLU A 40 16.85 12.77 -2.22
C GLU A 40 16.45 11.43 -1.61
N ASP A 41 16.18 11.40 -0.30
CA ASP A 41 15.68 10.21 0.38
C ASP A 41 14.31 9.78 -0.15
N ASN A 42 13.42 10.75 -0.37
CA ASN A 42 12.10 10.49 -0.97
C ASN A 42 12.22 9.95 -2.40
N GLU A 43 13.13 10.47 -3.24
CA GLU A 43 13.36 9.95 -4.59
C GLU A 43 13.79 8.47 -4.54
N LYS A 44 14.78 8.15 -3.69
CA LYS A 44 15.23 6.76 -3.50
C LYS A 44 14.08 5.85 -3.06
N PHE A 45 13.22 6.34 -2.16
CA PHE A 45 12.07 5.59 -1.68
C PHE A 45 11.04 5.34 -2.78
N PHE A 46 10.68 6.37 -3.52
CA PHE A 46 9.70 6.24 -4.60
C PHE A 46 10.23 5.43 -5.79
N ASP A 47 11.53 5.46 -6.08
CA ASP A 47 12.12 4.59 -7.10
C ASP A 47 11.98 3.11 -6.73
N LYS A 48 12.11 2.76 -5.44
CA LYS A 48 11.86 1.40 -4.95
C LYS A 48 10.39 0.95 -5.05
N LEU A 49 9.44 1.89 -5.10
CA LEU A 49 8.01 1.55 -5.21
C LEU A 49 7.61 1.00 -6.58
N GLY A 50 8.39 1.29 -7.63
CA GLY A 50 8.12 0.86 -9.00
C GLY A 50 7.24 1.84 -9.80
N THR A 51 7.36 1.82 -11.13
CA THR A 51 6.63 2.72 -12.04
C THR A 51 5.16 2.36 -12.22
N ASP A 52 4.80 1.08 -12.02
CA ASP A 52 3.44 0.57 -12.25
C ASP A 52 2.63 0.47 -10.95
N THR A 53 3.09 1.14 -9.90
CA THR A 53 2.47 1.09 -8.57
C THR A 53 1.97 2.47 -8.17
N PHE A 54 0.66 2.61 -8.02
CA PHE A 54 0.05 3.85 -7.54
C PHE A 54 0.03 3.87 -6.02
N THR A 55 0.68 4.84 -5.41
CA THR A 55 0.63 5.04 -3.96
C THR A 55 -0.68 5.72 -3.58
N ILE A 56 -1.56 4.98 -2.89
CA ILE A 56 -2.85 5.49 -2.39
C ILE A 56 -2.64 6.32 -1.13
N ALA A 57 -1.82 5.82 -0.20
CA ALA A 57 -1.54 6.50 1.06
C ALA A 57 -0.17 6.11 1.62
N THR A 58 0.47 7.04 2.31
CA THR A 58 1.72 6.81 3.06
C THR A 58 1.58 7.32 4.49
N GLY A 59 2.15 6.61 5.45
CA GLY A 59 2.19 7.06 6.84
C GLY A 59 3.35 6.46 7.62
N LEU A 60 3.84 7.18 8.63
CA LEU A 60 4.82 6.63 9.57
C LEU A 60 4.14 5.63 10.50
N CYS A 61 4.80 4.51 10.79
CA CYS A 61 4.28 3.46 11.65
C CYS A 61 5.37 2.79 12.51
N ILE A 62 4.92 2.02 13.50
CA ILE A 62 5.75 1.07 14.25
C ILE A 62 5.20 -0.33 13.94
N LEU A 63 5.99 -1.15 13.27
CA LEU A 63 5.72 -2.57 13.03
C LEU A 63 6.16 -3.36 14.27
N LYS A 64 5.25 -4.17 14.82
CA LYS A 64 5.54 -5.07 15.94
C LYS A 64 5.50 -6.52 15.45
N CYS A 65 6.63 -7.20 15.49
CA CYS A 65 6.76 -8.60 15.08
C CYS A 65 6.95 -9.47 16.31
N GLY A 66 6.07 -10.46 16.49
CA GLY A 66 6.15 -11.41 17.60
C GLY A 66 5.87 -12.82 17.13
N SER A 67 6.45 -13.81 17.80
CA SER A 67 6.18 -15.22 17.52
C SER A 67 5.11 -15.76 18.45
N LYS A 68 4.28 -16.67 17.94
CA LYS A 68 3.23 -17.32 18.73
C LYS A 68 3.88 -18.05 19.91
N GLY A 69 3.46 -17.70 21.14
CA GLY A 69 3.93 -18.34 22.37
C GLY A 69 5.12 -17.66 23.05
N LEU A 70 5.67 -16.57 22.50
CA LEU A 70 6.68 -15.75 23.18
C LEU A 70 6.04 -14.48 23.74
N LEU A 71 6.44 -14.09 24.96
CA LEU A 71 6.08 -12.81 25.57
C LEU A 71 7.06 -11.74 25.09
N GLY A 72 6.75 -11.09 23.98
CA GLY A 72 7.56 -9.98 23.44
C GLY A 72 7.27 -9.70 21.98
N TYR A 73 7.62 -8.48 21.56
CA TYR A 73 7.62 -8.07 20.16
C TYR A 73 8.93 -7.35 19.85
N GLU A 74 9.51 -7.63 18.69
CA GLU A 74 10.49 -6.76 18.08
C GLU A 74 9.76 -5.58 17.43
N GLU A 75 10.26 -4.36 17.63
CA GLU A 75 9.65 -3.15 17.10
C GLU A 75 10.54 -2.53 16.02
N PHE A 76 9.96 -2.26 14.86
CA PHE A 76 10.62 -1.59 13.74
C PHE A 76 9.87 -0.31 13.39
N ARG A 77 10.59 0.80 13.29
CA ARG A 77 10.01 2.06 12.80
C ARG A 77 10.05 2.07 11.28
N GLY A 78 8.91 2.38 10.66
CA GLY A 78 8.79 2.28 9.22
C GLY A 78 7.85 3.30 8.58
N ILE A 79 7.82 3.23 7.26
CA ILE A 79 6.91 3.95 6.38
C ILE A 79 5.95 2.91 5.80
N ALA A 80 4.70 2.96 6.23
CA ALA A 80 3.62 2.17 5.64
C ALA A 80 3.17 2.83 4.34
N VAL A 81 3.05 2.03 3.29
CA VAL A 81 2.55 2.42 1.98
C VAL A 81 1.39 1.53 1.64
N PHE A 82 0.21 2.12 1.45
CA PHE A 82 -0.89 1.47 0.78
C PHE A 82 -0.80 1.81 -0.71
N ALA A 83 -0.61 0.79 -1.54
CA ALA A 83 -0.41 0.98 -2.96
C ALA A 83 -1.27 0.02 -3.79
N LYS A 84 -1.61 0.44 -5.01
CA LYS A 84 -2.25 -0.39 -6.02
C LYS A 84 -1.21 -0.79 -7.05
N ASP A 85 -1.07 -2.08 -7.28
CA ASP A 85 -0.25 -2.64 -8.34
C ASP A 85 -1.12 -2.86 -9.58
N PHE A 86 -0.81 -2.17 -10.67
CA PHE A 86 -1.60 -2.27 -11.89
C PHE A 86 -1.29 -3.51 -12.71
N VAL A 87 -0.07 -4.04 -12.62
CA VAL A 87 0.37 -5.25 -13.33
C VAL A 87 -0.39 -6.45 -12.76
N HIS A 88 -0.42 -6.57 -11.44
CA HIS A 88 -1.06 -7.68 -10.75
C HIS A 88 -2.54 -7.45 -10.43
N ARG A 89 -3.03 -6.20 -10.62
CA ARG A 89 -4.42 -5.77 -10.35
C ARG A 89 -4.85 -5.99 -8.90
N CYS A 90 -3.92 -6.03 -7.97
CA CYS A 90 -4.16 -6.15 -6.54
C CYS A 90 -3.69 -4.89 -5.81
N ASN A 91 -4.01 -4.79 -4.53
CA ASN A 91 -3.45 -3.76 -3.67
C ASN A 91 -2.49 -4.40 -2.67
N PHE A 92 -1.48 -3.67 -2.27
CA PHE A 92 -0.52 -4.09 -1.27
C PHE A 92 -0.44 -3.08 -0.14
N ILE A 93 -0.16 -3.59 1.05
CA ILE A 93 0.43 -2.79 2.12
C ILE A 93 1.88 -3.22 2.23
N ARG A 94 2.79 -2.27 2.02
CA ARG A 94 4.24 -2.44 2.21
C ARG A 94 4.70 -1.59 3.38
N ILE A 95 5.58 -2.12 4.22
CA ILE A 95 6.24 -1.35 5.27
C ILE A 95 7.73 -1.38 4.97
N TYR A 96 8.32 -0.20 4.83
CA TYR A 96 9.75 -0.04 4.64
C TYR A 96 10.40 0.50 5.91
N HIS A 97 11.62 0.09 6.19
CA HIS A 97 12.40 0.63 7.30
C HIS A 97 12.61 2.13 7.12
N ILE A 98 12.44 2.90 8.20
CA ILE A 98 12.43 4.37 8.13
C ILE A 98 13.77 4.97 7.65
N THR A 99 14.90 4.32 7.96
CA THR A 99 16.24 4.79 7.56
C THR A 99 16.84 4.06 6.37
N THR A 100 16.85 2.71 6.36
CA THR A 100 17.46 1.91 5.29
C THR A 100 16.56 1.80 4.04
N PHE A 101 15.27 2.13 4.17
CA PHE A 101 14.25 1.93 3.13
C PHE A 101 14.20 0.48 2.61
N GLU A 102 14.62 -0.48 3.42
CA GLU A 102 14.47 -1.91 3.12
C GLU A 102 13.03 -2.32 3.40
N LEU A 103 12.50 -3.23 2.56
CA LEU A 103 11.16 -3.77 2.76
C LEU A 103 11.17 -4.68 4.00
N LEU A 104 10.43 -4.28 5.03
CA LEU A 104 10.28 -5.03 6.27
C LEU A 104 9.09 -5.99 6.21
N TYR A 105 8.03 -5.58 5.53
CA TYR A 105 6.79 -6.34 5.46
C TYR A 105 6.03 -6.01 4.18
N GLU A 106 5.38 -7.01 3.62
CA GLU A 106 4.44 -6.86 2.51
C GLU A 106 3.26 -7.80 2.74
N ILE A 107 2.06 -7.31 2.43
CA ILE A 107 0.85 -8.12 2.34
C ILE A 107 0.03 -7.70 1.12
N GLU A 108 -0.43 -8.69 0.37
CA GLU A 108 -1.42 -8.54 -0.70
C GLU A 108 -2.84 -8.54 -0.10
N LEU A 109 -3.71 -7.67 -0.62
CA LEU A 109 -5.10 -7.49 -0.17
C LEU A 109 -6.14 -7.97 -1.19
#